data_AF-A0A1C3RLA4-F1
#
_entry.id   AF-A0A1C3RLA4-F1
#
_cell.length_a   1.000
_cell.length_b   1.000
_cell.length_c   1.000
_cell.angle_alpha   90.00
_cell.angle_beta   90.00
_cell.angle_gamma   90.00
#
_symmetry.space_group_name_H-M   'P 1'
#
loop_
_entity.id
_entity.type
_entity.pdbx_description
1 polymer ?
#
loop_
_entity_poly.entity_id
_entity_poly.type
_entity_poly.pdbx_seq_one_letter_code
_entity_poly.pdbx_strand_id
1 'polypeptide(L)'
;MIMTRKFIKITVFKTLFLFICLFGFAPTASSQDGLMPLVQNVRVGQHPDYTRFVMEVSDKVKYRVSMLADPYRIVVDFPEMGWQLPKGYNPRMYGSLSGFRYGLFKTGTSRIVLDAKQPVKIKNTMMLPPRGKTRNWRFVMDMVPTSRATFMALMKPATFPSPKVAKAAPARVAPKNIQKARVPAMLPPAKPQKKSGKHVVVIDAGHGGVDPGARGVSGAYEKHITLAIARQVRDALRRTGRYKVVLTRDRDVFIPLRERTAIARRAGADLFLSLHADTFRDKSVRGASVYTLSERASSKEAQALAERENKADLIAGVDLSSTADDLSFILLDMAQRDTTNESSRFAETLVKDISRSSKVLRNPHRFAGFAVLKAPDVPAVLIELGFLSNKYDERSLRSKKHRAKLADAIKTSINRYFNRVEEANRL
;
A
#
# COMPACT_ATOMS: atom_id res chain seq x y z
N MET A 1 -61.85 -52.50 71.54
CA MET A 1 -61.87 -51.89 72.89
C MET A 1 -61.06 -50.60 72.83
N ILE A 2 -61.74 -49.46 73.00
CA ILE A 2 -61.28 -48.21 73.61
C ILE A 2 -59.88 -47.69 73.18
N MET A 3 -59.81 -46.75 72.24
CA MET A 3 -59.81 -45.29 72.44
C MET A 3 -58.47 -44.69 72.97
N THR A 4 -58.08 -43.62 72.27
CA THR A 4 -57.31 -42.43 72.71
C THR A 4 -55.79 -42.29 72.52
N ARG A 5 -55.48 -41.36 71.59
CA ARG A 5 -54.63 -40.15 71.73
C ARG A 5 -53.10 -40.31 71.67
N LYS A 6 -52.49 -39.76 70.61
CA LYS A 6 -52.04 -38.35 70.57
C LYS A 6 -51.52 -38.00 69.16
N PHE A 7 -51.95 -36.84 68.66
CA PHE A 7 -51.43 -36.18 67.47
C PHE A 7 -50.01 -35.67 67.73
N ILE A 8 -49.05 -36.02 66.87
CA ILE A 8 -47.82 -35.25 66.65
C ILE A 8 -47.68 -35.09 65.13
N LYS A 9 -47.81 -33.84 64.67
CA LYS A 9 -47.52 -33.42 63.29
C LYS A 9 -46.01 -33.47 63.09
N ILE A 10 -45.52 -34.24 62.13
CA ILE A 10 -44.16 -34.09 61.59
C ILE A 10 -44.30 -33.73 60.11
N THR A 11 -44.11 -32.44 59.84
CA THR A 11 -44.04 -31.85 58.50
C THR A 11 -42.69 -32.20 57.89
N VAL A 12 -42.69 -32.94 56.78
CA VAL A 12 -41.48 -33.19 55.97
C VAL A 12 -41.21 -31.95 55.12
N PHE A 13 -40.25 -31.13 55.55
CA PHE A 13 -39.76 -29.98 54.79
C PHE A 13 -38.67 -30.45 53.81
N LYS A 14 -38.91 -30.29 52.50
CA LYS A 14 -37.90 -30.47 51.44
C LYS A 14 -36.89 -29.31 51.52
N THR A 15 -35.65 -29.61 51.89
CA THR A 15 -34.53 -28.66 51.84
C THR A 15 -33.97 -28.63 50.42
N LEU A 16 -34.26 -27.55 49.68
CA LEU A 16 -33.67 -27.20 48.40
C LEU A 16 -32.31 -26.52 48.67
N PHE A 17 -31.21 -27.17 48.31
CA PHE A 17 -29.86 -26.61 48.43
C PHE A 17 -29.65 -25.54 47.34
N LEU A 18 -29.55 -24.28 47.74
CA LEU A 18 -29.25 -23.14 46.90
C LEU A 18 -27.73 -23.09 46.63
N PHE A 19 -27.30 -23.48 45.43
CA PHE A 19 -25.93 -23.25 44.96
C PHE A 19 -25.80 -21.77 44.52
N ILE A 20 -25.21 -20.95 45.39
CA ILE A 20 -24.80 -19.58 45.04
C ILE A 20 -23.51 -19.67 44.22
N CYS A 21 -23.63 -19.62 42.89
CA CYS A 21 -22.49 -19.39 42.01
C CYS A 21 -22.06 -17.92 42.12
N LEU A 22 -21.01 -17.65 42.90
CA LEU A 22 -20.22 -16.42 42.78
C LEU A 22 -19.55 -16.42 41.40
N PHE A 23 -20.20 -15.82 40.40
CA PHE A 23 -19.51 -15.39 39.19
C PHE A 23 -18.74 -14.11 39.52
N GLY A 24 -17.43 -14.24 39.67
CA GLY A 24 -16.52 -13.10 39.71
C GLY A 24 -16.67 -12.28 38.43
N PHE A 25 -17.23 -11.08 38.57
CA PHE A 25 -17.23 -10.07 37.53
C PHE A 25 -15.79 -9.58 37.33
N ALA A 26 -15.04 -10.26 36.47
CA ALA A 26 -13.86 -9.64 35.87
C ALA A 26 -14.37 -8.46 35.02
N PRO A 27 -13.83 -7.24 35.16
CA PRO A 27 -14.22 -6.13 34.31
C PRO A 27 -13.77 -6.46 32.89
N THR A 28 -14.68 -7.00 32.08
CA THR A 28 -14.54 -7.07 30.64
C THR A 28 -14.37 -5.65 30.16
N ALA A 29 -13.22 -5.36 29.56
CA ALA A 29 -12.95 -4.09 28.92
C ALA A 29 -14.13 -3.73 28.02
N SER A 30 -14.87 -2.69 28.41
CA SER A 30 -15.95 -2.10 27.63
C SER A 30 -15.44 -1.86 26.21
N SER A 31 -15.91 -2.66 25.25
CA SER A 31 -15.88 -2.28 23.85
C SER A 31 -16.79 -1.06 23.72
N GLN A 32 -16.20 0.14 23.62
CA GLN A 32 -16.95 1.32 23.22
C GLN A 32 -17.60 1.05 21.86
N ASP A 33 -18.84 1.52 21.74
CA ASP A 33 -19.78 1.32 20.64
C ASP A 33 -19.20 1.50 19.23
N GLY A 34 -19.84 0.84 18.26
CA GLY A 34 -19.38 0.62 16.88
C GLY A 34 -19.32 1.83 15.95
N LEU A 35 -18.75 2.95 16.40
CA LEU A 35 -18.41 4.11 15.57
C LEU A 35 -16.90 4.18 15.35
N MET A 36 -16.49 4.34 14.08
CA MET A 36 -15.09 4.50 13.70
C MET A 36 -14.55 5.82 14.28
N PRO A 37 -13.42 5.83 15.03
CA PRO A 37 -12.86 7.07 15.57
C PRO A 37 -12.53 8.06 14.47
N LEU A 38 -12.85 9.33 14.68
CA LEU A 38 -12.69 10.40 13.70
C LEU A 38 -11.56 11.33 14.10
N VAL A 39 -10.60 11.53 13.20
CA VAL A 39 -9.58 12.57 13.32
C VAL A 39 -10.16 13.90 12.86
N GLN A 40 -10.21 14.88 13.74
CA GLN A 40 -10.90 16.15 13.52
C GLN A 40 -9.95 17.35 13.40
N ASN A 41 -8.74 17.24 13.95
CA ASN A 41 -7.73 18.30 13.86
C ASN A 41 -6.33 17.73 14.00
N VAL A 42 -5.35 18.34 13.34
CA VAL A 42 -3.93 17.99 13.47
C VAL A 42 -3.10 19.26 13.47
N ARG A 43 -2.26 19.47 14.48
CA ARG A 43 -1.40 20.66 14.56
C ARG A 43 0.01 20.31 14.97
N VAL A 44 0.94 21.14 14.54
CA VAL A 44 2.33 21.10 14.97
C VAL A 44 2.65 22.42 15.65
N GLY A 45 3.26 22.37 16.83
CA GLY A 45 3.76 23.52 17.58
C GLY A 45 5.27 23.40 17.77
N GLN A 46 5.98 24.52 17.69
CA GLN A 46 7.37 24.61 18.07
C GLN A 46 7.47 25.23 19.46
N HIS A 47 8.17 24.54 20.35
CA HIS A 47 8.58 25.02 21.66
C HIS A 47 10.11 25.17 21.67
N PRO A 48 10.70 25.87 22.66
CA PRO A 48 12.15 26.07 22.73
C PRO A 48 12.95 24.76 22.63
N ASP A 49 12.53 23.73 23.37
CA ASP A 49 13.30 22.48 23.49
C ASP A 49 12.74 21.32 22.68
N TYR A 50 11.53 21.43 22.12
CA TYR A 50 10.85 20.33 21.44
C TYR A 50 9.86 20.79 20.39
N THR A 51 9.61 19.92 19.41
CA THR A 51 8.51 20.04 18.46
C THR A 51 7.36 19.16 18.94
N ARG A 52 6.17 19.73 19.09
CA ARG A 52 4.98 19.02 19.53
C ARG A 52 4.04 18.77 18.36
N PHE A 53 3.71 17.50 18.13
CA PHE A 53 2.61 17.09 17.27
C PHE A 53 1.37 16.80 18.12
N VAL A 54 0.22 17.34 17.72
CA VAL A 54 -1.07 17.06 18.37
C VAL A 54 -2.10 16.66 17.33
N MET A 55 -2.77 15.54 17.55
CA MET A 55 -3.93 15.09 16.79
C MET A 55 -5.15 15.00 17.71
N GLU A 56 -6.26 15.59 17.29
CA GLU A 56 -7.56 15.48 17.96
C GLU A 56 -8.39 14.37 17.33
N VAL A 57 -8.86 13.46 18.18
CA VAL A 57 -9.63 12.27 17.82
C VAL A 57 -10.90 12.21 18.69
N SER A 58 -12.02 11.76 18.12
CA SER A 58 -13.29 11.62 18.86
C SER A 58 -13.19 10.67 20.06
N ASP A 59 -12.34 9.65 19.99
CA ASP A 59 -12.28 8.55 20.95
C ASP A 59 -10.86 8.26 21.44
N LYS A 60 -10.77 7.57 22.58
CA LYS A 60 -9.49 7.07 23.07
C LYS A 60 -9.02 5.93 22.18
N VAL A 61 -7.92 6.14 21.46
CA VAL A 61 -7.34 5.14 20.56
C VAL A 61 -6.01 4.60 21.09
N LYS A 62 -5.76 3.30 20.86
CA LYS A 62 -4.44 2.71 21.03
C LYS A 62 -3.54 3.14 19.88
N TYR A 63 -2.23 3.19 20.11
CA TYR A 63 -1.25 3.54 19.08
C TYR A 63 0.03 2.74 19.21
N ARG A 64 0.76 2.62 18.10
CA ARG A 64 2.12 2.06 18.03
C ARG A 64 3.01 3.05 17.31
N VAL A 65 4.18 3.35 17.87
CA VAL A 65 5.15 4.24 17.25
C VAL A 65 6.38 3.47 16.80
N SER A 66 6.86 3.76 15.60
CA SER A 66 8.13 3.28 15.05
C SER A 66 8.88 4.42 14.37
N MET A 67 10.19 4.24 14.16
CA MET A 67 11.06 5.23 13.52
C MET A 67 11.75 4.59 12.32
N LEU A 68 11.99 5.38 11.27
CA LEU A 68 12.67 4.93 10.05
C LEU A 68 13.74 5.95 9.66
N ALA A 69 14.86 5.46 9.13
CA ALA A 69 15.94 6.29 8.61
C ALA A 69 15.88 6.37 7.08
N ASP A 70 16.57 7.38 6.54
CA ASP A 70 16.85 7.56 5.12
C ASP A 70 15.61 7.58 4.19
N PRO A 71 14.72 8.59 4.34
CA PRO A 71 14.82 9.76 5.23
C PRO A 71 14.22 9.53 6.62
N TYR A 72 14.61 10.37 7.60
CA TYR A 72 14.13 10.27 8.97
C TYR A 72 12.61 10.46 9.06
N ARG A 73 11.92 9.46 9.60
CA ARG A 73 10.47 9.45 9.77
C ARG A 73 10.07 8.89 11.12
N ILE A 74 8.98 9.42 11.64
CA ILE A 74 8.24 8.82 12.75
C ILE A 74 6.91 8.32 12.20
N VAL A 75 6.63 7.04 12.42
CA VAL A 75 5.44 6.36 11.94
C VAL A 75 4.58 6.02 13.15
N VAL A 76 3.29 6.38 13.08
CA VAL A 76 2.33 6.07 14.14
C VAL A 76 1.15 5.33 13.55
N ASP A 77 0.95 4.11 14.02
CA ASP A 77 -0.16 3.24 13.64
C ASP A 77 -1.26 3.31 14.70
N PHE A 78 -2.50 3.44 14.23
CA PHE A 78 -3.73 3.43 15.01
C PHE A 78 -4.67 2.36 14.43
N PRO A 79 -5.72 1.93 15.17
CA PRO A 79 -6.89 1.29 14.56
C PRO A 79 -7.40 2.08 13.36
N GLU A 80 -8.21 1.48 12.49
CA GLU A 80 -8.80 2.21 11.36
C GLU A 80 -9.62 3.41 11.88
N MET A 81 -9.29 4.60 11.39
CA MET A 81 -9.89 5.88 11.77
C MET A 81 -10.36 6.62 10.52
N GLY A 82 -11.48 7.34 10.65
CA GLY A 82 -11.96 8.29 9.66
C GLY A 82 -11.23 9.62 9.76
N TRP A 83 -11.14 10.35 8.65
CA TRP A 83 -10.45 11.63 8.57
C TRP A 83 -11.43 12.74 8.24
N GLN A 84 -11.86 13.48 9.26
CA GLN A 84 -12.75 14.62 9.16
C GLN A 84 -11.95 15.93 9.23
N LEU A 85 -11.01 16.08 8.30
CA LEU A 85 -10.20 17.28 8.16
C LEU A 85 -10.75 18.17 7.05
N PRO A 86 -10.56 19.51 7.11
CA PRO A 86 -10.91 20.39 6.00
C PRO A 86 -10.32 19.91 4.67
N LYS A 87 -11.02 20.12 3.56
CA LYS A 87 -10.54 19.65 2.26
C LYS A 87 -9.19 20.29 1.91
N GLY A 88 -8.18 19.47 1.63
CA GLY A 88 -6.81 19.95 1.34
C GLY A 88 -6.03 20.38 2.59
N TYR A 89 -6.52 20.07 3.78
CA TYR A 89 -5.85 20.37 5.04
C TYR A 89 -4.48 19.69 5.11
N ASN A 90 -3.45 20.50 5.27
CA ASN A 90 -2.12 20.06 5.65
C ASN A 90 -1.62 21.00 6.74
N PRO A 91 -1.35 20.53 7.97
CA PRO A 91 -0.83 21.38 9.02
C PRO A 91 0.49 22.03 8.59
N ARG A 92 0.68 23.28 9.00
CA ARG A 92 1.99 23.92 8.86
C ARG A 92 3.00 23.16 9.71
N MET A 93 4.11 22.77 9.09
CA MET A 93 5.19 22.06 9.78
C MET A 93 6.10 23.07 10.47
N TYR A 94 6.45 22.80 11.73
CA TYR A 94 7.33 23.63 12.55
C TYR A 94 8.46 22.80 13.16
N GLY A 95 9.50 23.49 13.66
CA GLY A 95 10.64 22.85 14.32
C GLY A 95 11.26 21.74 13.48
N SER A 96 11.36 20.55 14.06
CA SER A 96 12.06 19.39 13.48
C SER A 96 11.27 18.64 12.40
N LEU A 97 10.01 18.98 12.16
CA LEU A 97 9.17 18.32 11.15
C LEU A 97 9.19 19.06 9.81
N SER A 98 9.16 18.31 8.72
CA SER A 98 9.10 18.79 7.34
C SER A 98 7.86 18.32 6.59
N GLY A 99 7.19 17.26 7.05
CA GLY A 99 6.03 16.71 6.38
C GLY A 99 5.12 15.93 7.31
N PHE A 100 3.84 15.88 6.94
CA PHE A 100 2.82 15.07 7.58
C PHE A 100 2.03 14.38 6.48
N ARG A 101 1.89 13.07 6.62
CA ARG A 101 1.11 12.22 5.71
C ARG A 101 0.25 11.32 6.57
N TYR A 102 -0.92 11.00 6.05
CA TYR A 102 -1.85 10.14 6.75
C TYR A 102 -2.73 9.39 5.76
N GLY A 103 -3.26 8.27 6.22
CA GLY A 103 -4.26 7.52 5.49
C GLY A 103 -4.38 6.11 6.01
N LEU A 104 -5.20 5.33 5.33
CA LEU A 104 -5.30 3.91 5.60
C LEU A 104 -4.05 3.19 5.11
N PHE A 105 -3.37 2.47 6.01
CA PHE A 105 -2.19 1.67 5.68
C PHE A 105 -2.59 0.26 5.23
N LYS A 106 -3.47 -0.38 5.99
CA LYS A 106 -4.12 -1.65 5.65
C LYS A 106 -5.48 -1.70 6.33
N THR A 107 -6.36 -2.62 5.92
CA THR A 107 -7.66 -2.82 6.58
C THR A 107 -7.47 -2.98 8.09
N GLY A 108 -8.21 -2.19 8.87
CA GLY A 108 -8.10 -2.15 10.33
C GLY A 108 -6.96 -1.28 10.87
N THR A 109 -6.16 -0.60 10.04
CA THR A 109 -5.02 0.20 10.51
C THR A 109 -4.85 1.52 9.72
N SER A 110 -5.06 2.64 10.40
CA SER A 110 -4.70 3.97 9.91
C SER A 110 -3.27 4.33 10.34
N ARG A 111 -2.51 4.98 9.45
CA ARG A 111 -1.12 5.37 9.70
C ARG A 111 -0.92 6.87 9.52
N ILE A 112 -0.12 7.44 10.41
CA ILE A 112 0.48 8.76 10.29
C ILE A 112 1.98 8.59 10.04
N VAL A 113 2.52 9.37 9.11
CA VAL A 113 3.96 9.49 8.88
C VAL A 113 4.35 10.95 9.01
N LEU A 114 5.28 11.22 9.94
CA LEU A 114 5.90 12.53 10.13
C LEU A 114 7.29 12.48 9.51
N ASP A 115 7.51 13.26 8.46
CA ASP A 115 8.84 13.45 7.89
C ASP A 115 9.61 14.42 8.79
N ALA A 116 10.83 14.04 9.20
CA ALA A 116 11.69 14.87 10.03
C ALA A 116 12.83 15.48 9.20
N LYS A 117 13.17 16.74 9.50
CA LYS A 117 14.29 17.47 8.86
C LYS A 117 15.66 16.92 9.27
N GLN A 118 15.72 16.28 10.44
CA GLN A 118 16.93 15.80 11.09
C GLN A 118 16.56 14.62 12.00
N PRO A 119 17.53 13.84 12.52
CA PRO A 119 17.23 12.78 13.47
C PRO A 119 16.56 13.37 14.72
N VAL A 120 15.50 12.71 15.18
CA VAL A 120 14.71 13.11 16.36
C VAL A 120 14.50 11.94 17.30
N LYS A 121 14.55 12.19 18.62
CA LYS A 121 14.07 11.23 19.62
C LYS A 121 12.69 11.65 20.12
N ILE A 122 11.85 10.67 20.39
CA ILE A 122 10.54 10.88 20.99
C ILE A 122 10.74 11.11 22.49
N LYS A 123 10.47 12.34 22.95
CA LYS A 123 10.56 12.72 24.37
C LYS A 123 9.34 12.22 25.13
N ASN A 124 8.14 12.44 24.60
CA ASN A 124 6.87 12.03 25.21
C ASN A 124 5.90 11.52 24.16
N THR A 125 5.10 10.51 24.50
CA THR A 125 3.86 10.16 23.78
C THR A 125 2.75 9.89 24.76
N MET A 126 1.57 10.45 24.53
CA MET A 126 0.43 10.27 25.43
C MET A 126 -0.89 10.48 24.71
N MET A 127 -1.92 9.80 25.23
CA MET A 127 -3.30 10.02 24.87
C MET A 127 -4.00 10.80 25.99
N LEU A 128 -4.26 12.09 25.76
CA LEU A 128 -4.88 12.97 26.74
C LEU A 128 -6.41 12.96 26.61
N PRO A 129 -7.15 12.90 27.72
CA PRO A 129 -8.60 13.02 27.68
C PRO A 129 -9.06 14.43 27.25
N PRO A 130 -10.33 14.55 26.81
CA PRO A 130 -11.00 15.83 26.62
C PRO A 130 -10.83 16.74 27.86
N ARG A 131 -10.55 18.03 27.65
CA ARG A 131 -10.43 19.01 28.76
C ARG A 131 -11.08 20.34 28.38
N GLY A 132 -11.84 20.92 29.31
CA GLY A 132 -12.54 22.19 29.10
C GLY A 132 -13.57 22.10 27.97
N LYS A 133 -13.58 23.08 27.05
CA LYS A 133 -14.51 23.12 25.91
C LYS A 133 -14.18 22.12 24.79
N THR A 134 -13.01 21.46 24.84
CA THR A 134 -12.64 20.46 23.82
C THR A 134 -13.30 19.12 24.15
N ARG A 135 -14.15 18.61 23.25
CA ARG A 135 -14.80 17.29 23.39
C ARG A 135 -13.94 16.13 22.91
N ASN A 136 -12.75 16.42 22.38
CA ASN A 136 -11.90 15.44 21.70
C ASN A 136 -10.76 14.93 22.58
N TRP A 137 -10.43 13.66 22.44
CA TRP A 137 -9.17 13.12 22.90
C TRP A 137 -8.01 13.70 22.10
N ARG A 138 -6.84 13.84 22.72
CA ARG A 138 -5.64 14.40 22.06
C ARG A 138 -4.47 13.43 22.12
N PHE A 139 -4.03 12.95 20.97
CA PHE A 139 -2.76 12.27 20.83
C PHE A 139 -1.66 13.33 20.77
N VAL A 140 -0.73 13.30 21.72
CA VAL A 140 0.38 14.26 21.81
C VAL A 140 1.69 13.51 21.70
N MET A 141 2.57 14.01 20.82
CA MET A 141 3.93 13.51 20.67
C MET A 141 4.91 14.68 20.70
N ASP A 142 5.86 14.64 21.63
CA ASP A 142 6.95 15.60 21.73
C ASP A 142 8.22 14.99 21.16
N MET A 143 8.86 15.69 20.23
CA MET A 143 10.08 15.26 19.55
C MET A 143 11.19 16.28 19.78
N VAL A 144 12.39 15.79 20.07
CA VAL A 144 13.57 16.64 20.21
C VAL A 144 14.65 16.21 19.23
N PRO A 145 15.42 17.14 18.65
CA PRO A 145 16.57 16.80 17.82
C PRO A 145 17.52 15.84 18.56
N THR A 146 18.15 14.94 17.82
CA THR A 146 19.13 14.00 18.38
C THR A 146 20.20 13.66 17.34
N SER A 147 21.25 12.94 17.75
CA SER A 147 22.28 12.47 16.83
C SER A 147 21.79 11.30 15.99
N ARG A 148 22.36 11.11 14.78
CA ARG A 148 22.05 9.94 13.94
C ARG A 148 22.29 8.63 14.68
N ALA A 149 23.38 8.52 15.44
CA ALA A 149 23.67 7.33 16.24
C ALA A 149 22.56 7.02 17.26
N THR A 150 22.07 8.04 17.98
CA THR A 150 20.96 7.88 18.92
C THR A 150 19.67 7.49 18.20
N PHE A 151 19.38 8.12 17.06
CA PHE A 151 18.21 7.80 16.25
C PHE A 151 18.23 6.33 15.79
N MET A 152 19.35 5.86 15.24
CA MET A 152 19.51 4.47 14.80
C MET A 152 19.38 3.49 15.97
N ALA A 153 19.93 3.81 17.15
CA ALA A 153 19.77 2.98 18.34
C ALA A 153 18.32 2.90 18.84
N LEU A 154 17.53 3.96 18.63
CA LEU A 154 16.12 4.03 19.00
C LEU A 154 15.18 3.39 17.96
N MET A 155 15.64 3.21 16.71
CA MET A 155 14.98 2.36 15.71
C MET A 155 15.09 0.90 16.13
N LYS A 156 14.37 0.50 17.20
CA LYS A 156 14.20 -0.92 17.52
C LYS A 156 13.59 -1.59 16.28
N PRO A 157 14.16 -2.72 15.79
CA PRO A 157 13.51 -3.47 14.73
C PRO A 157 12.10 -3.80 15.20
N ALA A 158 11.10 -3.53 14.36
CA ALA A 158 9.77 -4.02 14.62
C ALA A 158 9.91 -5.54 14.75
N THR A 159 9.78 -6.07 15.97
CA THR A 159 9.59 -7.50 16.16
C THR A 159 8.24 -7.80 15.52
N PHE A 160 8.28 -8.18 14.26
CA PHE A 160 7.20 -8.94 13.67
C PHE A 160 7.07 -10.20 14.54
N PRO A 161 5.87 -10.58 15.00
CA PRO A 161 5.66 -11.99 15.26
C PRO A 161 5.94 -12.68 13.93
N SER A 162 7.13 -13.25 13.79
CA SER A 162 7.35 -14.29 12.80
C SER A 162 6.21 -15.30 13.00
N PRO A 163 5.55 -15.76 11.92
CA PRO A 163 4.77 -16.98 12.02
C PRO A 163 5.63 -17.99 12.78
N LYS A 164 5.07 -18.72 13.75
CA LYS A 164 5.78 -19.83 14.37
C LYS A 164 6.12 -20.82 13.25
N VAL A 165 7.30 -20.65 12.65
CA VAL A 165 7.88 -21.62 11.73
C VAL A 165 8.19 -22.81 12.63
N ALA A 166 7.52 -23.93 12.34
CA ALA A 166 7.86 -25.21 12.94
C ALA A 166 9.38 -25.38 12.85
N LYS A 167 10.05 -25.70 13.97
CA LYS A 167 11.50 -25.84 14.07
C LYS A 167 12.00 -26.71 12.91
N ALA A 168 12.65 -26.09 11.93
CA ALA A 168 13.45 -26.81 10.96
C ALA A 168 14.69 -27.36 11.68
N ALA A 169 15.02 -28.62 11.40
CA ALA A 169 16.17 -29.33 11.95
C ALA A 169 17.49 -28.56 11.70
N PRO A 170 18.50 -28.73 12.58
CA PRO A 170 19.74 -27.99 12.48
C PRO A 170 20.47 -28.27 11.15
N ALA A 171 21.03 -27.21 10.58
CA ALA A 171 21.77 -27.24 9.33
C ALA A 171 23.00 -28.16 9.45
N ARG A 172 23.05 -29.18 8.59
CA ARG A 172 24.21 -30.05 8.42
C ARG A 172 25.32 -29.24 7.73
N VAL A 173 26.50 -29.26 8.34
CA VAL A 173 27.72 -28.59 7.84
C VAL A 173 28.02 -29.04 6.40
N ALA A 174 28.19 -28.08 5.50
CA ALA A 174 28.48 -28.34 4.09
C ALA A 174 29.90 -28.92 3.92
N PRO A 175 30.10 -29.95 3.07
CA PRO A 175 31.43 -30.43 2.74
C PRO A 175 32.14 -29.45 1.78
N LYS A 176 33.41 -29.16 2.08
CA LYS A 176 34.33 -28.43 1.19
C LYS A 176 34.76 -29.34 0.03
N ASN A 177 33.94 -29.43 -1.02
CA ASN A 177 34.44 -29.81 -2.34
C ASN A 177 33.45 -29.38 -3.44
N ILE A 178 33.70 -28.23 -4.06
CA ILE A 178 32.91 -27.77 -5.21
C ILE A 178 33.50 -28.42 -6.46
N GLN A 179 33.06 -29.64 -6.76
CA GLN A 179 32.97 -30.05 -8.16
C GLN A 179 31.76 -29.33 -8.76
N LYS A 180 31.91 -28.83 -10.00
CA LYS A 180 30.89 -28.12 -10.79
C LYS A 180 29.60 -28.96 -10.90
N ALA A 181 28.74 -28.89 -9.90
CA ALA A 181 27.37 -29.37 -9.98
C ALA A 181 26.58 -28.33 -10.77
N ARG A 182 26.18 -28.71 -11.99
CA ARG A 182 25.14 -28.03 -12.77
C ARG A 182 23.91 -27.96 -11.87
N VAL A 183 23.62 -26.77 -11.33
CA VAL A 183 22.38 -26.50 -10.60
C VAL A 183 21.22 -26.82 -11.56
N PRO A 184 20.25 -27.67 -11.19
CA PRO A 184 19.05 -27.87 -12.00
C PRO A 184 18.39 -26.51 -12.22
N ALA A 185 18.03 -26.20 -13.47
CA ALA A 185 17.29 -24.98 -13.79
C ALA A 185 15.99 -24.98 -12.96
N MET A 186 15.93 -24.11 -11.95
CA MET A 186 14.74 -23.92 -11.14
C MET A 186 13.70 -23.28 -12.06
N LEU A 187 12.73 -24.07 -12.52
CA LEU A 187 11.63 -23.58 -13.34
C LEU A 187 10.89 -22.47 -12.57
N PRO A 188 10.39 -21.42 -13.25
CA PRO A 188 9.52 -20.45 -12.61
C PRO A 188 8.40 -21.17 -11.87
N PRO A 189 7.94 -20.65 -10.72
CA PRO A 189 6.73 -21.18 -10.09
C PRO A 189 5.62 -21.22 -11.14
N ALA A 190 5.04 -22.40 -11.34
CA ALA A 190 4.04 -22.61 -12.37
C ALA A 190 2.89 -21.60 -12.21
N LYS A 191 2.49 -20.95 -13.31
CA LYS A 191 1.31 -20.09 -13.30
C LYS A 191 0.12 -20.86 -12.74
N PRO A 192 -0.68 -20.28 -11.84
CA PRO A 192 -1.91 -20.91 -11.38
C PRO A 192 -2.76 -21.35 -12.59
N GLN A 193 -3.20 -22.61 -12.62
CA GLN A 193 -4.05 -23.10 -13.71
C GLN A 193 -5.34 -22.27 -13.79
N LYS A 194 -5.64 -21.76 -15.00
CA LYS A 194 -6.79 -20.89 -15.24
C LYS A 194 -8.10 -21.67 -15.04
N LYS A 195 -8.92 -21.22 -14.09
CA LYS A 195 -10.27 -21.75 -13.87
C LYS A 195 -11.33 -21.16 -14.84
N SER A 196 -11.00 -20.07 -15.54
CA SER A 196 -11.92 -19.37 -16.47
C SER A 196 -11.29 -19.20 -17.85
N GLY A 197 -12.09 -19.30 -18.91
CA GLY A 197 -11.66 -18.98 -20.29
C GLY A 197 -11.45 -17.49 -20.59
N LYS A 198 -11.66 -16.59 -19.62
CA LYS A 198 -11.43 -15.14 -19.78
C LYS A 198 -9.99 -14.79 -19.42
N HIS A 199 -9.38 -13.89 -20.20
CA HIS A 199 -8.08 -13.31 -19.84
C HIS A 199 -8.19 -12.47 -18.58
N VAL A 200 -7.18 -12.53 -17.72
CA VAL A 200 -7.13 -11.79 -16.46
C VAL A 200 -6.25 -10.55 -16.63
N VAL A 201 -6.82 -9.37 -16.48
CA VAL A 201 -6.09 -8.10 -16.50
C VAL A 201 -6.06 -7.52 -15.09
N VAL A 202 -4.85 -7.27 -14.59
CA VAL A 202 -4.66 -6.60 -13.30
C VAL A 202 -4.24 -5.17 -13.55
N ILE A 203 -4.96 -4.24 -12.92
CA ILE A 203 -4.69 -2.81 -13.04
C ILE A 203 -4.28 -2.31 -11.66
N ASP A 204 -3.03 -1.89 -11.55
CA ASP A 204 -2.51 -1.19 -10.40
C ASP A 204 -2.77 0.31 -10.50
N ALA A 205 -3.45 0.85 -9.49
CA ALA A 205 -3.56 2.29 -9.32
C ALA A 205 -2.39 2.76 -8.45
N GLY A 206 -1.42 3.45 -9.04
CA GLY A 206 -0.20 3.93 -8.36
C GLY A 206 -0.51 4.67 -7.05
N HIS A 207 0.37 4.53 -6.05
CA HIS A 207 0.27 5.14 -4.72
C HIS A 207 -0.99 4.73 -3.94
N GLY A 208 -1.49 5.57 -3.02
CA GLY A 208 -2.70 5.34 -2.24
C GLY A 208 -2.49 5.48 -0.73
N GLY A 209 -3.55 5.84 -0.02
CA GLY A 209 -3.54 6.02 1.43
C GLY A 209 -2.52 7.09 1.83
N VAL A 210 -1.55 6.68 2.65
CA VAL A 210 -0.47 7.54 3.16
C VAL A 210 0.51 8.01 2.09
N ASP A 211 0.57 7.32 0.95
CA ASP A 211 1.37 7.74 -0.20
C ASP A 211 0.49 8.55 -1.17
N PRO A 212 0.66 9.89 -1.24
CA PRO A 212 -0.11 10.72 -2.16
C PRO A 212 0.33 10.60 -3.63
N GLY A 213 1.53 10.06 -3.89
CA GLY A 213 2.24 10.26 -5.15
C GLY A 213 2.56 11.72 -5.41
N ALA A 214 2.71 12.07 -6.69
CA ALA A 214 2.91 13.43 -7.13
C ALA A 214 1.76 14.37 -6.73
N ARG A 215 2.13 15.63 -6.48
CA ARG A 215 1.19 16.73 -6.25
C ARG A 215 1.21 17.68 -7.44
N GLY A 216 0.07 17.84 -8.08
CA GLY A 216 -0.08 18.72 -9.23
C GLY A 216 -0.07 20.21 -8.89
N VAL A 217 0.01 21.06 -9.92
CA VAL A 217 0.07 22.52 -9.81
C VAL A 217 -1.13 23.07 -9.04
N SER A 218 -2.30 22.48 -9.19
CA SER A 218 -3.52 22.87 -8.46
C SER A 218 -3.69 22.21 -7.08
N GLY A 219 -2.71 21.41 -6.66
CA GLY A 219 -2.77 20.62 -5.44
C GLY A 219 -3.48 19.26 -5.57
N ALA A 220 -3.80 18.82 -6.79
CA ALA A 220 -4.36 17.49 -7.03
C ALA A 220 -3.34 16.40 -6.68
N TYR A 221 -3.80 15.30 -6.09
CA TYR A 221 -2.95 14.16 -5.76
C TYR A 221 -3.03 13.08 -6.84
N GLU A 222 -1.88 12.55 -7.22
CA GLU A 222 -1.74 11.46 -8.18
C GLU A 222 -2.60 10.25 -7.81
N LYS A 223 -2.56 9.81 -6.53
CA LYS A 223 -3.32 8.65 -6.05
C LYS A 223 -4.82 8.68 -6.37
N HIS A 224 -5.42 9.87 -6.47
CA HIS A 224 -6.83 10.03 -6.81
C HIS A 224 -7.07 9.97 -8.32
N ILE A 225 -6.14 10.51 -9.11
CA ILE A 225 -6.19 10.49 -10.57
C ILE A 225 -6.00 9.06 -11.06
N THR A 226 -4.98 8.36 -10.58
CA THR A 226 -4.67 6.98 -10.97
C THR A 226 -5.82 6.04 -10.62
N LEU A 227 -6.41 6.16 -9.42
CA LEU A 227 -7.59 5.37 -9.02
C LEU A 227 -8.82 5.66 -9.91
N ALA A 228 -9.05 6.94 -10.24
CA ALA A 228 -10.17 7.30 -11.11
C ALA A 228 -10.01 6.74 -12.53
N ILE A 229 -8.80 6.72 -13.08
CA ILE A 229 -8.52 6.16 -14.41
C ILE A 229 -8.58 4.63 -14.36
N ALA A 230 -8.00 3.99 -13.33
CA ALA A 230 -8.04 2.54 -13.14
C ALA A 230 -9.48 2.00 -13.12
N ARG A 231 -10.39 2.67 -12.40
CA ARG A 231 -11.82 2.34 -12.40
C ARG A 231 -12.45 2.47 -13.79
N GLN A 232 -12.13 3.52 -14.54
CA GLN A 232 -12.66 3.71 -15.89
C GLN A 232 -12.14 2.66 -16.88
N VAL A 233 -10.85 2.31 -16.82
CA VAL A 233 -10.27 1.22 -17.62
C VAL A 233 -10.93 -0.11 -17.25
N ARG A 234 -11.10 -0.41 -15.96
CA ARG A 234 -11.81 -1.60 -15.48
C ARG A 234 -13.22 -1.67 -16.03
N ASP A 235 -14.00 -0.60 -15.92
CA ASP A 235 -15.38 -0.59 -16.36
C ASP A 235 -15.46 -0.72 -17.89
N ALA A 236 -14.51 -0.13 -18.62
CA ALA A 236 -14.41 -0.26 -20.07
C ALA A 236 -14.09 -1.69 -20.53
N LEU A 237 -13.17 -2.37 -19.84
CA LEU A 237 -12.84 -3.77 -20.11
C LEU A 237 -13.96 -4.73 -19.69
N ARG A 238 -14.59 -4.52 -18.52
CA ARG A 238 -15.71 -5.37 -18.07
C ARG A 238 -16.88 -5.33 -19.03
N ARG A 239 -17.18 -4.17 -19.63
CA ARG A 239 -18.23 -4.00 -20.63
C ARG A 239 -18.02 -4.81 -21.91
N THR A 240 -16.80 -5.26 -22.22
CA THR A 240 -16.57 -6.14 -23.39
C THR A 240 -16.98 -7.59 -23.14
N GLY A 241 -17.16 -7.99 -21.88
CA GLY A 241 -17.42 -9.38 -21.50
C GLY A 241 -16.21 -10.32 -21.58
N ARG A 242 -15.10 -9.92 -22.22
CA ARG A 242 -13.92 -10.77 -22.50
C ARG A 242 -12.97 -10.94 -21.31
N TYR A 243 -12.96 -10.01 -20.37
CA TYR A 243 -11.92 -9.94 -19.33
C TYR A 243 -12.44 -10.16 -17.92
N LYS A 244 -11.64 -10.83 -17.10
CA LYS A 244 -11.69 -10.70 -15.65
C LYS A 244 -10.74 -9.57 -15.26
N VAL A 245 -11.27 -8.53 -14.63
CA VAL A 245 -10.47 -7.36 -14.24
C VAL A 245 -10.37 -7.24 -12.74
N VAL A 246 -9.14 -7.17 -12.24
CA VAL A 246 -8.78 -7.02 -10.83
C VAL A 246 -8.03 -5.70 -10.65
N LEU A 247 -8.42 -4.92 -9.64
CA LEU A 247 -7.66 -3.74 -9.21
C LEU A 247 -6.80 -4.11 -8.01
N THR A 248 -5.56 -3.64 -7.94
CA THR A 248 -4.74 -3.78 -6.70
C THR A 248 -5.35 -3.04 -5.52
N ARG A 249 -6.02 -1.90 -5.81
CA ARG A 249 -6.86 -1.17 -4.87
C ARG A 249 -8.08 -0.57 -5.58
N ASP A 250 -9.23 -0.64 -4.93
CA ASP A 250 -10.47 0.06 -5.34
C ASP A 250 -10.92 1.08 -4.29
N ARG A 251 -10.02 1.49 -3.40
CA ARG A 251 -10.22 2.56 -2.42
C ARG A 251 -8.91 3.31 -2.17
N ASP A 252 -8.96 4.39 -1.40
CA ASP A 252 -7.77 5.15 -1.04
C ASP A 252 -6.99 4.45 0.09
N VAL A 253 -6.23 3.42 -0.28
CA VAL A 253 -5.41 2.60 0.63
C VAL A 253 -4.01 2.45 0.06
N PHE A 254 -3.02 2.39 0.94
CA PHE A 254 -1.66 2.07 0.55
C PHE A 254 -1.50 0.57 0.30
N ILE A 255 -0.81 0.18 -0.78
CA ILE A 255 -0.42 -1.20 -1.06
C ILE A 255 1.09 -1.21 -1.34
N PRO A 256 1.90 -1.99 -0.61
CA PRO A 256 3.33 -2.11 -0.88
C PRO A 256 3.64 -2.62 -2.29
N LEU A 257 4.74 -2.19 -2.91
CA LEU A 257 5.08 -2.54 -4.30
C LEU A 257 5.14 -4.05 -4.54
N ARG A 258 5.73 -4.81 -3.62
CA ARG A 258 5.76 -6.29 -3.69
C ARG A 258 4.38 -6.93 -3.56
N GLU A 259 3.48 -6.33 -2.80
CA GLU A 259 2.12 -6.86 -2.66
C GLU A 259 1.31 -6.61 -3.94
N ARG A 260 1.56 -5.51 -4.67
CA ARG A 260 0.94 -5.25 -5.98
C ARG A 260 1.28 -6.35 -6.99
N THR A 261 2.55 -6.76 -7.06
CA THR A 261 2.98 -7.88 -7.93
C THR A 261 2.44 -9.22 -7.44
N ALA A 262 2.37 -9.44 -6.12
CA ALA A 262 1.78 -10.66 -5.54
C ALA A 262 0.28 -10.77 -5.83
N ILE A 263 -0.48 -9.67 -5.79
CA ILE A 263 -1.89 -9.63 -6.22
C ILE A 263 -2.00 -10.10 -7.68
N ALA A 264 -1.11 -9.61 -8.55
CA ALA A 264 -1.13 -9.99 -9.96
C ALA A 264 -0.92 -11.50 -10.17
N ARG A 265 0.08 -12.08 -9.51
CA ARG A 265 0.34 -13.52 -9.58
C ARG A 265 -0.79 -14.35 -8.97
N ARG A 266 -1.28 -13.98 -7.78
CA ARG A 266 -2.40 -14.71 -7.13
C ARG A 266 -3.68 -14.66 -7.95
N ALA A 267 -3.92 -13.59 -8.70
CA ALA A 267 -5.06 -13.48 -9.61
C ALA A 267 -4.92 -14.34 -10.88
N GLY A 268 -3.72 -14.85 -11.18
CA GLY A 268 -3.40 -15.51 -12.45
C GLY A 268 -3.40 -14.51 -13.60
N ALA A 269 -2.81 -13.32 -13.40
CA ALA A 269 -2.82 -12.26 -14.39
C ALA A 269 -2.13 -12.66 -15.70
N ASP A 270 -2.78 -12.33 -16.81
CA ASP A 270 -2.23 -12.43 -18.16
C ASP A 270 -1.57 -11.12 -18.61
N LEU A 271 -1.96 -10.01 -17.99
CA LEU A 271 -1.40 -8.68 -18.22
C LEU A 271 -1.51 -7.83 -16.96
N PHE A 272 -0.45 -7.11 -16.63
CA PHE A 272 -0.38 -6.17 -15.51
C PHE A 272 -0.12 -4.73 -16.00
N LEU A 273 -0.91 -3.78 -15.52
CA LEU A 273 -0.81 -2.36 -15.88
C LEU A 273 -0.64 -1.52 -14.61
N SER A 274 0.47 -0.82 -14.44
CA SER A 274 0.65 0.17 -13.37
C SER A 274 0.35 1.57 -13.88
N LEU A 275 -0.66 2.25 -13.34
CA LEU A 275 -1.08 3.58 -13.77
C LEU A 275 -0.50 4.66 -12.86
N HIS A 276 0.25 5.60 -13.44
CA HIS A 276 0.90 6.72 -12.78
C HIS A 276 0.66 8.06 -13.50
N ALA A 277 0.94 9.14 -12.81
CA ALA A 277 0.98 10.50 -13.32
C ALA A 277 1.97 11.32 -12.48
N ASP A 278 3.26 11.02 -12.58
CA ASP A 278 4.31 11.64 -11.76
C ASP A 278 4.60 13.10 -12.20
N THR A 279 5.73 13.64 -11.78
CA THR A 279 6.19 15.01 -11.98
C THR A 279 7.60 15.04 -12.55
N PHE A 280 7.79 15.87 -13.56
CA PHE A 280 9.11 16.26 -14.05
C PHE A 280 9.60 17.56 -13.40
N ARG A 281 10.93 17.71 -13.27
CA ARG A 281 11.57 18.96 -12.82
C ARG A 281 11.25 20.11 -13.77
N ASP A 282 11.39 19.87 -15.08
CA ASP A 282 10.93 20.79 -16.10
C ASP A 282 9.42 20.67 -16.26
N LYS A 283 8.71 21.75 -15.91
CA LYS A 283 7.24 21.85 -15.98
C LYS A 283 6.73 21.94 -17.42
N SER A 284 7.60 22.14 -18.42
CA SER A 284 7.24 22.16 -19.84
C SER A 284 6.95 20.76 -20.39
N VAL A 285 7.57 19.72 -19.80
CA VAL A 285 7.43 18.32 -20.20
C VAL A 285 6.00 17.86 -20.00
N ARG A 286 5.39 17.31 -21.06
CA ARG A 286 4.01 16.83 -21.06
C ARG A 286 3.77 15.74 -22.10
N GLY A 287 2.77 14.91 -21.83
CA GLY A 287 2.36 13.79 -22.65
C GLY A 287 2.63 12.45 -21.97
N ALA A 288 1.90 11.42 -22.39
CA ALA A 288 2.02 10.09 -21.84
C ALA A 288 3.31 9.35 -22.28
N SER A 289 3.71 8.38 -21.46
CA SER A 289 4.78 7.43 -21.76
C SER A 289 4.51 6.07 -21.11
N VAL A 290 5.09 5.02 -21.66
CA VAL A 290 4.97 3.64 -21.22
C VAL A 290 6.36 3.10 -20.89
N TYR A 291 6.49 2.43 -19.76
CA TYR A 291 7.72 1.88 -19.24
C TYR A 291 7.64 0.37 -19.11
N THR A 292 8.70 -0.33 -19.51
CA THR A 292 8.90 -1.76 -19.27
C THR A 292 10.07 -2.01 -18.32
N LEU A 293 10.11 -3.22 -17.75
CA LEU A 293 11.21 -3.64 -16.87
C LEU A 293 12.51 -3.78 -17.68
N SER A 294 13.60 -3.23 -17.14
CA SER A 294 14.97 -3.49 -17.59
C SER A 294 15.93 -3.25 -16.43
N GLU A 295 17.02 -4.00 -16.37
CA GLU A 295 18.11 -3.73 -15.42
C GLU A 295 18.82 -2.40 -15.73
N ARG A 296 18.99 -2.11 -17.02
CA ARG A 296 19.61 -0.87 -17.49
C ARG A 296 18.54 0.09 -17.97
N ALA A 297 18.47 1.29 -17.39
CA ALA A 297 17.51 2.30 -17.83
C ALA A 297 17.82 2.86 -19.23
N SER A 298 16.75 3.21 -19.96
CA SER A 298 16.83 3.80 -21.30
C SER A 298 17.35 5.24 -21.30
N SER A 299 17.21 5.95 -20.19
CA SER A 299 17.70 7.31 -20.01
C SER A 299 17.86 7.65 -18.53
N LYS A 300 18.54 8.77 -18.23
CA LYS A 300 18.67 9.28 -16.84
C LYS A 300 17.32 9.63 -16.23
N GLU A 301 16.38 10.10 -17.05
CA GLU A 301 15.01 10.42 -16.63
C GLU A 301 14.24 9.15 -16.27
N ALA A 302 14.36 8.09 -17.08
CA ALA A 302 13.74 6.80 -16.78
C ALA A 302 14.31 6.19 -15.50
N GLN A 303 15.63 6.28 -15.30
CA GLN A 303 16.29 5.85 -14.06
C GLN A 303 15.77 6.64 -12.85
N ALA A 304 15.75 7.96 -12.93
CA ALA A 304 15.30 8.82 -11.82
C ALA A 304 13.82 8.61 -11.47
N LEU A 305 12.97 8.32 -12.47
CA LEU A 305 11.58 7.95 -12.25
C LEU A 305 11.49 6.62 -11.51
N ALA A 306 12.18 5.57 -11.99
CA ALA A 306 12.19 4.27 -11.33
C ALA A 306 12.68 4.35 -9.88
N GLU A 307 13.74 5.12 -9.62
CA GLU A 307 14.24 5.35 -8.26
C GLU A 307 13.23 6.05 -7.35
N ARG A 308 12.40 6.95 -7.89
CA ARG A 308 11.36 7.64 -7.12
C ARG A 308 10.20 6.69 -6.82
N GLU A 309 9.70 6.00 -7.83
CA GLU A 309 8.59 5.05 -7.69
C GLU A 309 8.96 3.90 -6.75
N ASN A 310 10.20 3.42 -6.80
CA ASN A 310 10.69 2.37 -5.90
C ASN A 310 10.78 2.83 -4.43
N LYS A 311 10.70 4.14 -4.15
CA LYS A 311 10.69 4.71 -2.78
C LYS A 311 9.27 4.85 -2.20
N ALA A 312 8.22 4.44 -2.92
CA ALA A 312 6.84 4.47 -2.42
C ALA A 312 6.65 3.68 -1.10
N ASP A 313 7.32 2.53 -0.97
CA ASP A 313 7.27 1.71 0.24
C ASP A 313 7.92 2.42 1.44
N LEU A 314 9.04 3.09 1.22
CA LEU A 314 9.68 3.94 2.24
C LEU A 314 8.72 5.04 2.68
N ILE A 315 8.07 5.72 1.74
CA ILE A 315 7.11 6.81 1.99
C ILE A 315 6.01 6.36 2.96
N ALA A 316 5.49 5.16 2.79
CA ALA A 316 4.47 4.59 3.67
C ALA A 316 5.03 4.02 4.98
N GLY A 317 6.33 4.11 5.18
CA GLY A 317 7.02 3.62 6.36
C GLY A 317 7.11 2.09 6.44
N VAL A 318 7.27 1.44 5.29
CA VAL A 318 7.59 0.02 5.20
C VAL A 318 9.10 -0.13 5.34
N ASP A 319 9.53 -1.01 6.24
CA ASP A 319 10.94 -1.34 6.45
C ASP A 319 11.48 -2.12 5.24
N LEU A 320 12.49 -1.57 4.57
CA LEU A 320 13.13 -2.23 3.42
C LEU A 320 14.21 -3.25 3.84
N SER A 321 14.63 -3.29 5.11
CA SER A 321 15.71 -4.17 5.58
C SER A 321 15.30 -5.65 5.56
N SER A 322 14.03 -5.98 5.84
CA SER A 322 13.48 -7.34 5.70
C SER A 322 13.30 -7.79 4.23
N THR A 323 13.78 -7.00 3.28
CA THR A 323 13.53 -7.15 1.84
C THR A 323 14.80 -7.58 1.09
N ALA A 324 15.96 -7.60 1.77
CA ALA A 324 17.24 -8.06 1.25
C ALA A 324 17.34 -9.60 1.14
N ASP A 325 16.46 -10.34 1.82
CA ASP A 325 16.56 -11.81 1.95
C ASP A 325 15.92 -12.63 0.81
N ASP A 326 15.32 -12.00 -0.21
CA ASP A 326 14.86 -12.71 -1.42
C ASP A 326 15.87 -12.53 -2.57
N LEU A 327 17.03 -13.15 -2.42
CA LEU A 327 18.01 -13.36 -3.50
C LEU A 327 17.59 -14.47 -4.49
N SER A 328 16.33 -14.90 -4.47
CA SER A 328 15.80 -15.93 -5.37
C SER A 328 15.70 -15.51 -6.85
N PHE A 329 16.07 -14.27 -7.20
CA PHE A 329 15.99 -13.76 -8.57
C PHE A 329 17.18 -14.13 -9.47
N ILE A 330 18.17 -14.89 -8.98
CA ILE A 330 19.36 -15.28 -9.76
C ILE A 330 19.08 -16.44 -10.74
N LEU A 331 17.92 -17.11 -10.67
CA LEU A 331 17.57 -18.19 -11.59
C LEU A 331 16.17 -18.01 -12.20
N LEU A 332 16.03 -17.08 -13.16
CA LEU A 332 14.88 -17.07 -14.08
C LEU A 332 15.11 -16.29 -15.39
N ASP A 333 16.26 -16.47 -16.06
CA ASP A 333 16.64 -15.61 -17.18
C ASP A 333 15.75 -15.76 -18.45
N MET A 334 15.39 -16.98 -18.84
CA MET A 334 14.62 -17.20 -20.08
C MET A 334 13.14 -16.80 -19.98
N ALA A 335 12.41 -17.25 -18.95
CA ALA A 335 10.99 -16.92 -18.82
C ALA A 335 10.77 -15.41 -18.57
N GLN A 336 11.71 -14.76 -17.88
CA GLN A 336 11.69 -13.32 -17.69
C GLN A 336 11.98 -12.57 -19.00
N ARG A 337 12.85 -13.10 -19.87
CA ARG A 337 13.12 -12.52 -21.19
C ARG A 337 11.88 -12.55 -22.10
N ASP A 338 11.18 -13.68 -22.18
CA ASP A 338 9.94 -13.77 -22.97
C ASP A 338 8.85 -12.85 -22.44
N THR A 339 8.67 -12.81 -21.11
CA THR A 339 7.74 -11.90 -20.44
C THR A 339 8.07 -10.43 -20.72
N THR A 340 9.36 -10.07 -20.74
CA THR A 340 9.84 -8.71 -21.03
C THR A 340 9.63 -8.35 -22.50
N ASN A 341 9.84 -9.30 -23.43
CA ASN A 341 9.55 -9.13 -24.85
C ASN A 341 8.06 -8.87 -25.09
N GLU A 342 7.20 -9.66 -24.47
CA GLU A 342 5.75 -9.48 -24.57
C GLU A 342 5.28 -8.15 -23.96
N SER A 343 5.87 -7.75 -22.84
CA SER A 343 5.64 -6.43 -22.24
C SER A 343 6.03 -5.30 -23.20
N SER A 344 7.16 -5.43 -23.90
CA SER A 344 7.66 -4.43 -24.85
C SER A 344 6.77 -4.32 -26.10
N ARG A 345 6.35 -5.45 -26.68
CA ARG A 345 5.40 -5.47 -27.81
C ARG A 345 4.05 -4.85 -27.43
N PHE A 346 3.57 -5.13 -26.21
CA PHE A 346 2.37 -4.48 -25.70
C PHE A 346 2.58 -2.97 -25.53
N ALA A 347 3.71 -2.55 -24.95
CA ALA A 347 4.03 -1.13 -24.76
C ALA A 347 4.04 -0.34 -26.07
N GLU A 348 4.64 -0.89 -27.14
CA GLU A 348 4.65 -0.26 -28.47
C GLU A 348 3.23 -0.09 -29.04
N THR A 349 2.38 -1.11 -28.91
CA THR A 349 0.98 -1.05 -29.34
C THR A 349 0.21 -0.01 -28.53
N LEU A 350 0.42 0.01 -27.22
CA LEU A 350 -0.22 0.94 -26.30
C LEU A 350 0.13 2.40 -26.59
N VAL A 351 1.41 2.68 -26.83
CA VAL A 351 1.87 4.02 -27.24
C VAL A 351 1.12 4.51 -28.49
N LYS A 352 1.01 3.65 -29.52
CA LYS A 352 0.36 3.99 -30.79
C LYS A 352 -1.13 4.30 -30.63
N ASP A 353 -1.82 3.64 -29.70
CA ASP A 353 -3.24 3.91 -29.44
C ASP A 353 -3.45 5.14 -28.56
N ILE A 354 -2.60 5.35 -27.55
CA ILE A 354 -2.64 6.56 -26.72
C ILE A 354 -2.35 7.80 -27.57
N SER A 355 -1.39 7.75 -28.51
CA SER A 355 -1.01 8.90 -29.34
C SER A 355 -2.14 9.39 -30.26
N ARG A 356 -3.15 8.56 -30.54
CA ARG A 356 -4.36 8.97 -31.30
C ARG A 356 -5.32 9.82 -30.47
N SER A 357 -5.23 9.74 -29.15
CA SER A 357 -6.19 10.36 -28.22
C SER A 357 -5.58 11.40 -27.28
N SER A 358 -4.26 11.36 -27.08
CA SER A 358 -3.52 12.24 -26.19
C SER A 358 -2.11 12.51 -26.71
N LYS A 359 -1.48 13.56 -26.18
CA LYS A 359 -0.06 13.82 -26.44
C LYS A 359 0.77 12.73 -25.78
N VAL A 360 1.82 12.29 -26.47
CA VAL A 360 2.85 11.38 -25.95
C VAL A 360 4.21 12.08 -25.95
N LEU A 361 5.15 11.61 -25.13
CA LEU A 361 6.54 12.06 -25.20
C LEU A 361 7.18 11.67 -26.55
N ARG A 362 8.26 12.37 -26.93
CA ARG A 362 9.02 12.06 -28.17
C ARG A 362 9.58 10.63 -28.18
N ASN A 363 10.06 10.17 -27.03
CA ASN A 363 10.47 8.78 -26.78
C ASN A 363 9.51 8.20 -25.75
N PRO A 364 8.32 7.75 -26.19
CA PRO A 364 7.21 7.42 -25.30
C PRO A 364 7.33 6.02 -24.71
N HIS A 365 8.02 5.08 -25.36
CA HIS A 365 8.38 3.80 -24.76
C HIS A 365 9.78 3.88 -24.17
N ARG A 366 9.89 3.57 -22.88
CA ARG A 366 11.11 3.64 -22.08
C ARG A 366 11.26 2.39 -21.22
N PHE A 367 12.40 2.21 -20.58
CA PHE A 367 12.61 1.05 -19.71
C PHE A 367 13.54 1.41 -18.54
N ALA A 368 13.30 0.81 -17.38
CA ALA A 368 14.12 0.96 -16.16
C ALA A 368 13.72 -0.08 -15.10
N GLY A 369 14.46 -0.09 -13.97
CA GLY A 369 14.32 -1.08 -12.90
C GLY A 369 13.14 -0.85 -11.94
N PHE A 370 11.91 -0.75 -12.45
CA PHE A 370 10.70 -0.57 -11.62
C PHE A 370 10.37 -1.83 -10.80
N ALA A 371 10.30 -1.70 -9.47
CA ALA A 371 9.99 -2.81 -8.57
C ALA A 371 8.59 -3.39 -8.79
N VAL A 372 7.62 -2.54 -9.15
CA VAL A 372 6.24 -2.95 -9.45
C VAL A 372 6.11 -3.79 -10.74
N LEU A 373 7.13 -3.81 -11.60
CA LEU A 373 7.14 -4.58 -12.84
C LEU A 373 7.90 -5.90 -12.73
N LYS A 374 8.40 -6.27 -11.53
CA LYS A 374 9.26 -7.45 -11.32
C LYS A 374 8.51 -8.79 -11.20
N ALA A 375 7.26 -8.89 -11.67
CA ALA A 375 6.59 -10.19 -11.76
C ALA A 375 7.20 -10.97 -12.95
N PRO A 376 7.95 -12.06 -12.70
CA PRO A 376 8.78 -12.66 -13.76
C PRO A 376 7.97 -13.44 -14.81
N ASP A 377 6.71 -13.76 -14.51
CA ASP A 377 5.82 -14.58 -15.32
C ASP A 377 4.61 -13.79 -15.88
N VAL A 378 4.49 -12.50 -15.58
CA VAL A 378 3.34 -11.68 -16.00
C VAL A 378 3.81 -10.50 -16.85
N PRO A 379 3.40 -10.40 -18.13
CA PRO A 379 3.69 -9.21 -18.93
C PRO A 379 3.17 -7.94 -18.23
N ALA A 380 4.04 -6.95 -18.08
CA ALA A 380 3.82 -5.81 -17.20
C ALA A 380 4.33 -4.50 -17.81
N VAL A 381 3.50 -3.46 -17.75
CA VAL A 381 3.92 -2.09 -18.11
C VAL A 381 3.53 -1.09 -17.03
N LEU A 382 4.33 -0.04 -16.88
CA LEU A 382 3.95 1.16 -16.15
C LEU A 382 3.60 2.26 -17.14
N ILE A 383 2.47 2.93 -16.94
CA ILE A 383 1.93 3.95 -17.83
C ILE A 383 1.95 5.27 -17.07
N GLU A 384 2.82 6.18 -17.49
CA GLU A 384 2.73 7.60 -17.14
C GLU A 384 1.67 8.22 -18.04
N LEU A 385 0.50 8.53 -17.48
CA LEU A 385 -0.66 9.03 -18.23
C LEU A 385 -0.50 10.49 -18.66
N GLY A 386 0.52 11.17 -18.13
CA GLY A 386 0.88 12.57 -18.28
C GLY A 386 1.54 13.06 -16.98
N PHE A 387 2.06 14.29 -16.97
CA PHE A 387 2.82 14.78 -15.81
C PHE A 387 2.06 15.86 -15.03
N LEU A 388 1.86 15.64 -13.73
CA LEU A 388 1.14 16.58 -12.87
C LEU A 388 1.91 17.89 -12.62
N SER A 389 3.21 17.92 -12.91
CA SER A 389 3.99 19.17 -12.92
C SER A 389 3.60 20.10 -14.08
N ASN A 390 2.94 19.60 -15.13
CA ASN A 390 2.47 20.38 -16.26
C ASN A 390 0.99 20.72 -16.14
N LYS A 391 0.66 22.02 -16.22
CA LYS A 391 -0.70 22.54 -16.06
C LYS A 391 -1.72 21.99 -17.07
N TYR A 392 -1.29 21.64 -18.28
CA TYR A 392 -2.18 21.13 -19.33
C TYR A 392 -2.48 19.64 -19.14
N ASP A 393 -1.48 18.85 -18.74
CA ASP A 393 -1.67 17.44 -18.42
C ASP A 393 -2.50 17.29 -17.14
N GLU A 394 -2.20 18.04 -16.08
CA GLU A 394 -3.01 18.01 -14.85
C GLU A 394 -4.48 18.34 -15.15
N ARG A 395 -4.74 19.41 -15.91
CA ARG A 395 -6.11 19.79 -16.32
C ARG A 395 -6.80 18.67 -17.09
N SER A 396 -6.09 18.03 -18.01
CA SER A 396 -6.61 16.93 -18.81
C SER A 396 -6.90 15.71 -17.96
N LEU A 397 -5.97 15.27 -17.11
CA LEU A 397 -6.13 14.12 -16.22
C LEU A 397 -7.23 14.31 -15.17
N ARG A 398 -7.50 15.56 -14.76
CA ARG A 398 -8.65 15.90 -13.90
C ARG A 398 -10.00 15.86 -14.63
N SER A 399 -10.03 15.90 -15.97
CA SER A 399 -11.27 15.83 -16.76
C SER A 399 -11.79 14.41 -16.91
N LYS A 400 -13.06 14.17 -16.53
CA LYS A 400 -13.74 12.86 -16.71
C LYS A 400 -13.77 12.44 -18.18
N LYS A 401 -13.96 13.39 -19.10
CA LYS A 401 -13.99 13.14 -20.55
C LYS A 401 -12.63 12.67 -21.09
N HIS A 402 -11.56 13.31 -20.66
CA HIS A 402 -10.21 12.93 -21.10
C HIS A 402 -9.79 11.57 -20.51
N ARG A 403 -10.07 11.33 -19.22
CA ARG A 403 -9.84 10.00 -18.61
C ARG A 403 -10.58 8.89 -19.35
N ALA A 404 -11.81 9.14 -19.81
CA ALA A 404 -12.58 8.17 -20.58
C ALA A 404 -11.93 7.87 -21.95
N LYS A 405 -11.35 8.88 -22.62
CA LYS A 405 -10.57 8.68 -23.85
C LYS A 405 -9.32 7.84 -23.61
N LEU A 406 -8.57 8.11 -22.54
CA LEU A 406 -7.42 7.30 -22.17
C LEU A 406 -7.82 5.85 -21.85
N ALA A 407 -8.91 5.66 -21.11
CA ALA A 407 -9.43 4.34 -20.78
C ALA A 407 -9.83 3.56 -22.05
N ASP A 408 -10.42 4.23 -23.03
CA ASP A 408 -10.79 3.63 -24.31
C ASP A 408 -9.57 3.23 -25.17
N ALA A 409 -8.54 4.09 -25.20
CA ALA A 409 -7.26 3.78 -25.86
C ALA A 409 -6.58 2.56 -25.21
N ILE A 410 -6.49 2.52 -23.87
CA ILE A 410 -5.92 1.39 -23.13
C ILE A 410 -6.73 0.10 -23.41
N LYS A 411 -8.06 0.16 -23.35
CA LYS A 411 -8.94 -0.97 -23.70
C LYS A 411 -8.67 -1.48 -25.13
N THR A 412 -8.52 -0.57 -26.08
CA THR A 412 -8.23 -0.90 -27.48
C THR A 412 -6.91 -1.65 -27.63
N SER A 413 -5.85 -1.19 -26.97
CA SER A 413 -4.55 -1.85 -27.00
C SER A 413 -4.58 -3.24 -26.35
N ILE A 414 -5.31 -3.37 -25.24
CA ILE A 414 -5.50 -4.66 -24.55
C ILE A 414 -6.24 -5.65 -25.48
N ASN A 415 -7.29 -5.21 -26.16
CA ASN A 415 -7.98 -6.04 -27.16
C ASN A 415 -7.04 -6.51 -28.27
N ARG A 416 -6.22 -5.62 -28.83
CA ARG A 416 -5.25 -5.99 -29.87
C ARG A 416 -4.20 -6.97 -29.37
N TYR A 417 -3.70 -6.76 -28.16
CA TYR A 417 -2.75 -7.66 -27.52
C TYR A 417 -3.32 -9.07 -27.39
N PHE A 418 -4.50 -9.20 -26.80
CA PHE A 418 -5.10 -10.52 -26.59
C PHE A 418 -5.59 -11.18 -27.87
N ASN A 419 -6.04 -10.43 -28.87
CA ASN A 419 -6.32 -10.99 -30.20
C ASN A 419 -5.06 -11.64 -30.81
N ARG A 420 -3.91 -10.95 -30.77
CA ARG A 420 -2.63 -11.50 -31.25
C ARG A 420 -2.20 -12.73 -30.47
N VAL A 421 -2.35 -12.72 -29.15
CA VAL A 421 -2.03 -13.88 -28.29
C VAL A 421 -2.95 -15.07 -28.62
N GLU A 422 -4.24 -14.84 -28.85
CA GLU A 422 -5.19 -15.87 -29.25
C GLU A 422 -4.87 -16.43 -30.64
N GLU A 423 -4.49 -15.60 -31.61
CA GLU A 423 -4.07 -16.01 -32.95
C GLU A 423 -2.79 -16.86 -32.90
N ALA A 424 -1.79 -16.46 -32.11
CA ALA A 424 -0.55 -17.20 -31.96
C ALA A 424 -0.73 -18.58 -31.30
N ASN A 425 -1.76 -18.77 -30.46
CA ASN A 425 -2.06 -20.05 -29.81
C ASN A 425 -2.91 -21.00 -30.68
N ARG A 426 -3.39 -20.55 -31.85
CA ARG A 426 -4.14 -21.38 -32.81
C ARG A 426 -3.27 -22.01 -33.88
N LEU A 427 -2.03 -21.53 -34.02
CA LEU A 427 -0.97 -22.07 -34.87
C LEU A 427 -0.14 -23.06 -34.05
#